data_AF-A0A536YQI1-F1
#
_entry.id   AF-A0A536YQI1-F1
#
_cell.length_a   1.000
_cell.length_b   1.000
_cell.length_c   1.000
_cell.angle_alpha   90.00
_cell.angle_beta   90.00
_cell.angle_gamma   90.00
#
_symmetry.space_group_name_H-M   'P 1'
#
loop_
_entity.id
_entity.type
_entity.pdbx_description
1 polymer ?
#
loop_
_entity_poly.entity_id
_entity_poly.type
_entity_poly.pdbx_seq_one_letter_code
_entity_poly.pdbx_strand_id
1 'polypeptide(L)' 'MLRLLTLALIAAMLATGAADAKTLRWANRGDPQTTDPHSQNEGLTNNVNQLVYEFLVGRDKKLDLVPELAVSWTQ' A
#
# COMPACT_ATOMS: atom_id res chain seq x y z
N MET A 1 3.66 24.13 31.37
CA MET A 1 3.12 24.00 30.01
C MET A 1 3.45 22.66 29.36
N LEU A 2 4.72 22.22 29.33
CA LEU A 2 5.12 20.93 28.71
C LEU A 2 4.41 19.69 29.30
N ARG A 3 4.14 19.66 30.61
CA ARG A 3 3.39 18.58 31.28
C ARG A 3 1.92 18.48 30.86
N LEU A 4 1.29 19.61 30.53
CA LEU A 4 -0.10 19.64 30.07
C LEU A 4 -0.19 19.20 28.60
N LEU A 5 0.78 19.61 27.78
CA LEU A 5 0.92 19.17 26.38
C LEU A 5 1.14 17.66 26.27
N THR A 6 2.00 17.09 27.11
CA THR A 6 2.23 15.63 27.16
C THR A 6 0.99 14.87 27.61
N LEU A 7 0.27 15.36 28.63
CA LEU A 7 -1.01 14.76 29.04
C LEU A 7 -2.05 14.78 27.92
N ALA A 8 -2.15 15.90 27.20
CA ALA A 8 -3.09 16.06 26.09
C ALA A 8 -2.77 15.10 24.93
N LEU A 9 -1.48 14.90 24.61
CA LEU A 9 -1.05 13.98 23.57
C LEU A 9 -1.38 12.52 23.91
N ILE A 10 -1.14 12.12 25.16
CA ILE A 10 -1.47 10.78 25.65
C ILE A 10 -2.99 10.56 25.63
N ALA A 11 -3.78 11.54 26.06
CA ALA A 11 -5.24 11.48 26.01
C ALA A 11 -5.76 11.36 24.56
N ALA A 12 -5.15 12.09 23.62
CA ALA A 12 -5.50 11.99 22.19
C ALA A 12 -5.19 10.60 21.61
N MET A 13 -4.05 10.00 21.97
CA MET A 13 -3.70 8.64 21.57
C MET A 13 -4.63 7.58 22.19
N LEU A 14 -5.13 7.80 23.41
CA LEU A 14 -6.10 6.90 24.04
C LEU A 14 -7.51 7.06 23.46
N ALA A 15 -7.83 8.23 22.91
CA ALA A 15 -9.12 8.51 22.27
C ALA A 15 -9.25 7.92 20.86
N THR A 16 -8.13 7.60 20.19
CA THR A 16 -8.17 6.80 18.96
C THR A 16 -8.49 5.36 19.34
N GLY A 17 -9.77 4.98 19.27
CA GLY A 17 -10.23 3.61 19.52
C GLY A 17 -9.49 2.57 18.66
N ALA A 18 -9.65 1.29 19.01
CA ALA A 18 -9.02 0.19 18.27
C ALA A 18 -9.39 0.25 16.78
N ALA A 19 -8.37 0.24 15.92
CA ALA A 19 -8.57 0.21 14.47
C ALA A 19 -9.33 -1.08 14.10
N ASP A 20 -10.48 -0.90 13.46
CA ASP A 20 -11.36 -1.99 13.07
C ASP A 20 -10.76 -2.71 11.85
N ALA A 21 -10.25 -3.93 12.05
CA ALA A 21 -9.59 -4.70 10.99
C ALA A 21 -10.64 -5.24 10.00
N LYS A 22 -10.93 -4.47 8.95
CA LYS A 22 -11.88 -4.87 7.89
C LYS A 22 -11.22 -5.81 6.90
N THR A 23 -11.80 -6.99 6.70
CA THR A 23 -11.41 -7.89 5.60
C THR A 23 -11.96 -7.35 4.28
N LEU A 24 -11.07 -7.00 3.35
CA LEU A 24 -11.46 -6.73 1.97
C LEU A 24 -11.75 -8.06 1.25
N ARG A 25 -12.98 -8.22 0.74
CA ARG A 25 -13.37 -9.33 -0.13
C ARG A 25 -13.61 -8.77 -1.53
N TRP A 26 -12.90 -9.31 -2.51
CA TRP A 26 -12.98 -8.90 -3.91
C TRP A 26 -12.99 -10.14 -4.80
N ALA A 27 -13.45 -9.99 -6.05
CA ALA A 27 -13.52 -11.07 -7.02
C ALA A 27 -13.14 -10.55 -8.41
N ASN A 28 -12.62 -11.44 -9.27
CA ASN A 28 -12.34 -11.16 -10.67
C ASN A 28 -12.94 -12.26 -11.56
N ARG A 29 -13.03 -12.03 -12.87
CA ARG A 29 -13.60 -12.97 -13.85
C ARG A 29 -12.83 -14.30 -13.98
N GLY A 30 -11.57 -14.34 -13.56
CA GLY A 30 -10.73 -15.54 -13.64
C GLY A 30 -9.61 -15.51 -12.61
N ASP A 31 -8.75 -16.53 -12.68
CA ASP A 31 -7.63 -16.74 -11.78
C ASP A 31 -6.32 -16.16 -12.36
N PRO A 32 -5.36 -15.75 -11.51
CA PRO A 32 -4.04 -15.34 -11.99
C PRO A 32 -3.32 -16.54 -12.61
N GLN A 33 -2.61 -16.33 -13.71
CA GLN A 33 -1.99 -17.44 -14.46
C GLN A 33 -0.68 -17.91 -13.84
N THR A 34 0.03 -17.01 -13.15
CA THR A 34 1.36 -17.24 -12.59
C THR A 34 1.66 -16.20 -11.52
N THR A 35 2.65 -16.45 -10.68
CA THR A 35 3.27 -15.44 -9.81
C THR A 35 4.71 -15.12 -10.23
N ASP A 36 5.19 -15.69 -11.34
CA ASP A 36 6.48 -15.32 -11.92
C ASP A 36 6.33 -13.95 -12.64
N PRO A 37 7.02 -12.89 -12.19
CA PRO A 37 6.92 -11.56 -12.79
C PRO A 37 7.42 -11.50 -14.25
N HIS A 38 8.14 -12.52 -14.72
CA HIS A 38 8.70 -12.58 -16.07
C HIS A 38 7.89 -13.47 -17.04
N SER A 39 6.78 -14.07 -16.60
CA SER A 39 6.08 -15.08 -17.40
C SER A 39 4.96 -14.49 -18.28
N GLN A 40 3.95 -13.82 -17.71
CA GLN A 40 2.77 -13.35 -18.46
C GLN A 40 2.52 -11.85 -18.25
N ASN A 41 2.06 -11.15 -19.29
CA ASN A 41 1.61 -9.76 -19.22
C ASN A 41 0.07 -9.69 -19.30
N GLU A 42 -0.60 -10.05 -18.21
CA GLU A 42 -2.06 -10.09 -18.08
C GLU A 42 -2.48 -9.30 -16.83
N GLY A 43 -3.61 -8.59 -16.91
CA GLY A 43 -3.98 -7.58 -15.91
C GLY A 43 -4.13 -8.11 -14.49
N LEU A 44 -4.85 -9.22 -14.29
CA LEU A 44 -5.02 -9.82 -12.96
C LEU A 44 -3.69 -10.34 -12.41
N THR A 45 -2.91 -11.04 -13.23
CA THR A 45 -1.59 -11.55 -12.89
C THR A 45 -0.69 -10.42 -12.42
N ASN A 46 -0.65 -9.31 -13.16
CA ASN A 46 0.11 -8.12 -12.79
C ASN A 46 -0.39 -7.48 -11.48
N ASN A 47 -1.72 -7.43 -11.26
CA ASN A 47 -2.30 -6.92 -10.01
C ASN A 47 -1.95 -7.80 -8.81
N VAL A 48 -1.98 -9.13 -8.96
CA VAL A 48 -1.58 -10.07 -7.89
C VAL A 48 -0.08 -9.95 -7.61
N ASN A 49 0.75 -9.85 -8.66
CA ASN A 49 2.18 -9.65 -8.52
C ASN A 49 2.52 -8.34 -7.78
N GLN A 50 1.76 -7.25 -8.00
CA GLN A 50 1.90 -5.99 -7.25
C GLN A 50 1.60 -6.13 -5.74
N LEU A 51 0.93 -7.20 -5.29
CA LEU A 51 0.71 -7.46 -3.86
C LEU A 51 1.88 -8.18 -3.19
N VAL A 52 2.80 -8.74 -3.99
CA VAL A 52 3.90 -9.60 -3.52
C VAL A 52 5.26 -8.97 -3.81
N TYR A 53 5.40 -8.29 -4.94
CA TYR A 53 6.62 -7.65 -5.41
C TYR A 53 6.49 -6.13 -5.38
N GLU A 54 7.57 -5.46 -5.01
CA GLU A 54 7.68 -4.00 -4.97
C GLU A 54 8.50 -3.50 -6.16
N PHE A 55 8.06 -2.41 -6.80
CA PHE A 55 8.76 -1.82 -7.93
C PHE A 55 9.73 -0.72 -7.47
N LEU A 56 10.63 -0.28 -8.37
CA LEU A 56 11.47 0.89 -8.09
C LEU A 56 10.62 2.16 -7.95
N VAL A 57 9.61 2.30 -8.80
CA VAL A 57 8.68 3.44 -8.83
C VAL A 57 7.26 2.91 -9.01
N GLY A 58 6.30 3.59 -8.37
CA GLY A 58 4.89 3.28 -8.40
C GLY A 58 4.06 4.34 -9.12
N ARG A 59 2.73 4.19 -9.06
CA ARG A 59 1.76 5.21 -9.49
C ARG A 59 0.78 5.54 -8.37
N ASP A 60 0.54 6.83 -8.17
CA ASP A 60 -0.46 7.27 -7.20
C ASP A 60 -1.89 7.22 -7.76
N LYS A 61 -2.87 7.71 -6.97
CA LYS A 61 -4.29 7.74 -7.38
C LYS A 61 -4.57 8.66 -8.58
N LYS A 62 -3.66 9.58 -8.89
CA LYS A 62 -3.72 10.45 -10.08
C LYS A 62 -2.90 9.89 -11.24
N LEU A 63 -2.30 8.71 -11.06
CA LEU A 63 -1.40 8.04 -11.99
C LEU A 63 -0.05 8.74 -12.18
N ASP A 64 0.31 9.64 -11.27
CA ASP A 64 1.63 10.28 -11.25
C ASP A 64 2.68 9.27 -10.76
N LEU A 65 3.90 9.34 -11.31
CA LEU A 65 5.02 8.50 -10.87
C LEU A 65 5.44 8.91 -9.45
N VAL A 66 5.55 7.93 -8.56
CA VAL A 66 5.94 8.14 -7.16
C VAL A 66 7.06 7.21 -6.73
N PRO A 67 7.89 7.60 -5.74
CA PRO A 67 8.85 6.69 -5.11
C PRO A 67 8.17 5.45 -4.52
N GLU A 68 8.76 4.29 -4.76
CA GLU A 68 8.53 3.04 -4.01
C GLU A 68 9.87 2.57 -3.44
N LEU A 69 10.44 1.48 -3.97
CA LEU A 69 11.74 0.98 -3.52
C LEU A 69 12.88 1.97 -3.79
N ALA A 70 12.78 2.75 -4.88
CA ALA A 70 13.71 3.82 -5.18
C ALA A 70 13.19 5.16 -4.64
N VAL A 71 13.96 5.79 -3.75
CA VAL A 71 13.63 7.10 -3.15
C VAL A 71 13.87 8.29 -4.10
N SER A 72 14.66 8.11 -5.15
CA SER A 72 14.98 9.13 -6.17
C SER A 72 15.50 8.47 -7.44
N TRP A 73 15.29 9.11 -8.58
CA TRP A 73 15.85 8.69 -9.87
C TRP A 73 16.16 9.90 -10.75
N THR A 74 17.04 9.71 -11.72
CA THR A 74 17.35 10.66 -12.80
C THR A 74 17.21 9.93 -14.14
N GLN A 75 16.89 10.66 -15.19
CA GLN A 75 16.82 10.11 -16.55
C GLN A 75 18.21 10.02 -17.19
#